data_AF-A0A2V9KDP9-F1
#
_entry.id   AF-A0A2V9KDP9-F1
#
_cell.length_a   1.000
_cell.length_b   1.000
_cell.length_c   1.000
_cell.angle_alpha   90.00
_cell.angle_beta   90.00
_cell.angle_gamma   90.00
#
_symmetry.space_group_name_H-M   'P 1'
#
loop_
_entity.id
_entity.type
_entity.pdbx_description
1 polymer ?
#
loop_
_entity_poly.entity_id
_entity_poly.type
_entity_poly.pdbx_seq_one_letter_code
_entity_poly.pdbx_strand_id
1 'polypeptide(L)'
;MKVGAKMKVKFMKFRLPSFPRKRESNWLQMMNAELVNIALGLLAALLALGLAPAARAQETARLKLDHLSKLADKADEVTDVNLDGAMLKFAAKFINDDDDPEERKVQDMVKKLKGIYIKSFEFDKEGQYSDADVESVREQLRGPSWQKMVNVRSKRDKENTEIYFVGDEEHMQGLVILAAEPKELTVVDIVGPIDLDMLSELGGHMGIPPVEVKKGGKEAGNGNSK
;
A
#
# COMPACT_ATOMS: atom_id res chain seq x y z
N MET A 1 -24.60 10.15 59.92
CA MET A 1 -24.10 11.51 60.24
C MET A 1 -23.58 12.18 58.98
N LYS A 2 -24.07 13.39 58.73
CA LYS A 2 -23.68 14.49 57.83
C LYS A 2 -22.98 14.23 56.47
N VAL A 3 -23.80 14.48 55.45
CA VAL A 3 -23.58 15.08 54.12
C VAL A 3 -22.61 16.28 54.11
N GLY A 4 -21.80 16.38 53.05
CA GLY A 4 -21.72 17.63 52.26
C GLY A 4 -20.37 18.34 52.16
N ALA A 5 -19.80 18.37 50.95
CA ALA A 5 -18.99 19.47 50.48
C ALA A 5 -19.55 19.96 49.13
N LYS A 6 -20.43 20.97 49.18
CA LYS A 6 -20.91 21.71 48.01
C LYS A 6 -19.91 22.82 47.68
N MET A 7 -19.28 22.75 46.52
CA MET A 7 -18.46 23.84 45.98
C MET A 7 -19.39 24.93 45.42
N LYS A 8 -19.37 26.12 46.01
CA LYS A 8 -20.16 27.29 45.59
C LYS A 8 -19.42 28.01 44.45
N VAL A 9 -19.97 27.96 43.24
CA VAL A 9 -19.54 28.86 42.15
C VAL A 9 -20.22 30.21 42.35
N LYS A 10 -19.41 31.26 42.50
CA LYS A 10 -19.85 32.64 42.73
C LYS A 10 -20.16 33.30 41.39
N PHE A 11 -21.44 33.39 41.02
CA PHE A 11 -21.87 34.13 39.84
C PHE A 11 -21.68 35.64 40.06
N MET A 12 -20.74 36.23 39.33
CA MET A 12 -20.56 37.68 39.24
C MET A 12 -21.66 38.24 38.32
N LYS A 13 -22.65 38.94 38.87
CA LYS A 13 -23.68 39.62 38.07
C LYS A 13 -23.06 40.84 37.38
N PHE A 14 -22.80 40.72 36.08
CA PHE A 14 -22.40 41.85 35.24
C PHE A 14 -23.65 42.69 34.92
N ARG A 15 -23.68 43.93 35.43
CA ARG A 15 -24.75 44.89 35.15
C ARG A 15 -24.40 45.59 33.84
N LEU A 16 -25.16 45.33 32.78
CA LEU A 16 -24.96 46.00 31.49
C LEU A 16 -25.20 47.51 31.63
N PRO A 17 -24.37 48.38 31.04
CA PRO A 17 -24.62 49.82 31.01
C PRO A 17 -25.77 50.12 30.05
N SER A 18 -26.68 51.00 30.45
CA SER A 18 -27.72 51.52 29.56
C SER A 18 -27.13 52.56 28.61
N PHE A 19 -27.19 52.31 27.31
CA PHE A 19 -26.71 53.22 26.27
C PHE A 19 -27.84 53.83 25.42
N PRO A 20 -27.69 55.10 24.98
CA PRO A 20 -28.72 55.86 24.28
C PRO A 20 -28.95 55.42 22.82
N ARG A 21 -30.21 55.50 22.40
CA ARG A 21 -30.86 54.76 21.30
C ARG A 21 -30.72 55.38 19.88
N LYS A 22 -29.67 56.16 19.59
CA LYS A 22 -29.66 56.98 18.34
C LYS A 22 -28.30 57.14 17.68
N ARG A 23 -27.64 56.03 17.33
CA ARG A 23 -26.48 56.03 16.41
C ARG A 23 -26.21 54.63 15.83
N GLU A 24 -27.22 53.98 15.24
CA GLU A 24 -27.12 52.56 14.83
C GLU A 24 -26.65 52.32 13.39
N SER A 25 -26.62 53.30 12.49
CA SER A 25 -26.36 53.02 11.06
C SER A 25 -24.88 52.86 10.68
N ASN A 26 -23.95 53.60 11.32
CA ASN A 26 -22.54 53.61 10.88
C ASN A 26 -21.69 52.50 11.53
N TRP A 27 -22.13 51.93 12.65
CA TRP A 27 -21.39 50.87 13.35
C TRP A 27 -21.64 49.49 12.74
N LEU A 28 -22.80 49.26 12.12
CA LEU A 28 -23.14 47.99 11.47
C LEU A 28 -22.39 47.78 10.14
N GLN A 29 -22.09 48.85 9.40
CA GLN A 29 -21.29 48.74 8.17
C GLN A 29 -19.79 48.56 8.47
N MET A 30 -19.28 49.20 9.52
CA MET A 30 -17.88 49.08 9.92
C MET A 30 -17.55 47.70 10.51
N MET A 31 -18.48 47.09 11.24
CA MET A 31 -18.33 45.72 11.75
C MET A 31 -18.35 44.66 10.65
N ASN A 32 -19.10 44.86 9.55
CA ASN A 32 -19.18 43.88 8.47
C ASN A 32 -17.88 43.81 7.63
N ALA A 33 -17.18 44.92 7.40
CA ALA A 33 -15.95 44.91 6.61
C ALA A 33 -14.78 44.21 7.31
N GLU A 34 -14.62 44.44 8.62
CA GLU A 34 -13.60 43.78 9.46
C GLU A 34 -13.91 42.29 9.65
N LEU A 35 -15.18 41.93 9.87
CA LEU A 35 -15.59 40.53 10.00
C LEU A 35 -15.46 39.75 8.68
N VAL A 36 -15.70 40.39 7.53
CA VAL A 36 -15.49 39.79 6.20
C VAL A 36 -14.00 39.60 5.90
N ASN A 37 -13.14 40.55 6.26
CA ASN A 37 -11.69 40.41 6.10
C ASN A 37 -11.08 39.33 7.01
N ILE A 38 -11.56 39.21 8.25
CA ILE A 38 -11.17 38.13 9.17
C ILE A 38 -11.67 36.77 8.68
N ALA A 39 -12.91 36.71 8.15
CA ALA A 39 -13.46 35.48 7.56
C ALA A 39 -12.72 35.08 6.26
N LEU A 40 -12.34 36.03 5.40
CA LEU A 40 -11.52 35.77 4.21
C LEU A 40 -10.11 35.29 4.59
N GLY A 41 -9.50 35.89 5.62
CA GLY A 41 -8.18 35.50 6.12
C GLY A 41 -8.15 34.08 6.69
N LEU A 42 -9.21 33.69 7.42
CA LEU A 42 -9.36 32.33 7.95
C LEU A 42 -9.65 31.31 6.83
N LEU A 43 -10.42 31.68 5.80
CA LEU A 43 -10.67 30.84 4.63
C LEU A 43 -9.40 30.65 3.77
N ALA A 44 -8.57 31.69 3.63
CA ALA A 44 -7.28 31.62 2.95
C ALA A 44 -6.24 30.80 3.73
N ALA A 45 -6.25 30.89 5.07
CA ALA A 45 -5.41 30.04 5.93
C ALA A 45 -5.84 28.56 5.89
N LEU A 46 -7.14 28.28 5.75
CA LEU A 46 -7.66 26.91 5.53
C LEU A 46 -7.36 26.37 4.12
N LEU A 47 -7.33 27.22 3.09
CA LEU A 47 -6.90 26.82 1.75
C LEU A 47 -5.39 26.57 1.65
N ALA A 48 -4.58 27.30 2.42
CA ALA A 48 -3.12 27.14 2.45
C ALA A 48 -2.66 25.87 3.20
N LEU A 49 -3.49 25.31 4.08
CA LEU A 49 -3.25 24.02 4.76
C LEU A 49 -3.73 22.80 3.96
N GLY A 50 -4.43 23.00 2.83
CA GLY A 50 -4.95 21.93 1.96
C GLY A 50 -4.06 21.54 0.78
N LEU A 51 -2.97 22.26 0.53
CA LEU A 51 -2.00 21.95 -0.54
C LEU A 51 -0.79 21.20 0.02
N ALA A 52 -1.02 20.10 0.73
CA ALA A 52 -0.01 19.04 0.76
C ALA A 52 0.03 18.42 -0.65
N PRO A 53 1.20 18.25 -1.28
CA PRO A 53 1.26 17.56 -2.55
C PRO A 53 0.81 16.10 -2.34
N ALA A 54 -0.43 15.79 -2.73
CA ALA A 54 -0.92 14.41 -2.88
C ALA A 54 -0.18 13.64 -4.01
N ALA A 55 0.92 14.19 -4.54
CA ALA A 55 1.76 13.59 -5.56
C ALA A 55 2.72 12.52 -5.04
N ARG A 56 2.72 12.18 -3.73
CA ARG A 56 3.54 11.07 -3.19
C ARG A 56 2.78 9.74 -3.06
N ALA A 57 1.48 9.71 -3.33
CA ALA A 57 0.67 8.49 -3.17
C ALA A 57 0.69 7.56 -4.38
N GLN A 58 1.26 7.96 -5.52
CA GLN A 58 1.18 7.19 -6.76
C GLN A 58 2.37 6.24 -7.00
N GLU A 59 3.37 6.24 -6.11
CA GLU A 59 4.55 5.37 -6.16
C GLU A 59 4.59 4.37 -5.00
N THR A 60 3.46 4.19 -4.29
CA THR A 60 3.37 3.43 -3.03
C THR A 60 3.75 1.95 -3.15
N ALA A 61 3.69 1.38 -4.36
CA ALA A 61 3.86 -0.04 -4.58
C ALA A 61 5.27 -0.45 -5.09
N ARG A 62 6.10 0.47 -5.61
CA ARG A 62 7.41 0.09 -6.18
C ARG A 62 8.50 0.12 -5.12
N LEU A 63 9.23 -0.99 -4.99
CA LEU A 63 10.41 -1.09 -4.13
C LEU A 63 11.64 -0.44 -4.77
N LYS A 64 12.49 0.14 -3.92
CA LYS A 64 13.82 0.63 -4.30
C LYS A 64 14.83 -0.48 -4.11
N LEU A 65 15.19 -1.14 -5.20
CA LEU A 65 16.09 -2.31 -5.18
C LEU A 65 17.53 -2.02 -5.62
N ASP A 66 17.86 -0.76 -5.95
CA ASP A 66 19.17 -0.39 -6.50
C ASP A 66 20.34 -0.74 -5.57
N HIS A 67 20.11 -0.68 -4.26
CA HIS A 67 21.09 -1.02 -3.22
C HIS A 67 21.52 -2.50 -3.25
N LEU A 68 20.72 -3.39 -3.86
CA LEU A 68 21.07 -4.80 -4.04
C LEU A 68 22.02 -5.03 -5.22
N SER A 69 22.19 -4.06 -6.12
CA SER A 69 23.05 -4.23 -7.30
C SER A 69 24.51 -4.53 -6.94
N LYS A 70 24.95 -4.13 -5.74
CA LYS A 70 26.26 -4.48 -5.17
C LYS A 70 26.48 -5.99 -4.98
N LEU A 71 25.40 -6.78 -4.97
CA LEU A 71 25.47 -8.24 -4.83
C LEU A 71 25.87 -8.92 -6.14
N ALA A 72 25.67 -8.25 -7.28
CA ALA A 72 26.04 -8.77 -8.59
C ALA A 72 27.53 -9.13 -8.67
N ASP A 73 28.41 -8.37 -8.02
CA ASP A 73 29.86 -8.63 -8.00
C ASP A 73 30.25 -9.94 -7.28
N LYS A 74 29.33 -10.51 -6.50
CA LYS A 74 29.54 -11.74 -5.73
C LYS A 74 28.72 -12.91 -6.23
N ALA A 75 27.71 -12.65 -7.06
CA ALA A 75 26.80 -13.66 -7.57
C ALA A 75 27.41 -14.34 -8.79
N ASP A 76 27.19 -15.64 -8.92
CA ASP A 76 27.54 -16.39 -10.12
C ASP A 76 26.51 -16.16 -11.24
N GLU A 77 25.24 -16.00 -10.84
CA GLU A 77 24.14 -15.67 -11.74
C GLU A 77 23.34 -14.48 -11.23
N VAL A 78 22.98 -13.58 -12.15
CA VAL A 78 22.17 -12.39 -11.87
C VAL A 78 21.04 -12.31 -12.88
N THR A 79 19.81 -12.35 -12.39
CA THR A 79 18.63 -12.00 -13.17
C THR A 79 18.12 -10.63 -12.70
N ASP A 80 18.25 -9.63 -13.57
CA ASP A 80 17.76 -8.26 -13.35
C ASP A 80 16.74 -7.90 -14.42
N VAL A 81 15.46 -8.01 -14.06
CA VAL A 81 14.33 -7.69 -14.95
C VAL A 81 13.77 -6.35 -14.53
N ASN A 82 13.71 -5.40 -15.46
CA ASN A 82 13.12 -4.09 -15.24
C ASN A 82 12.17 -3.79 -16.40
N LEU A 83 10.93 -4.23 -16.25
CA LEU A 83 9.87 -4.03 -17.24
C LEU A 83 8.93 -2.96 -16.72
N ASP A 84 9.13 -1.72 -17.15
CA ASP A 84 8.18 -0.64 -16.89
C ASP A 84 6.93 -0.75 -17.77
N GLY A 85 5.90 0.04 -17.50
CA GLY A 85 4.65 0.01 -18.25
C GLY A 85 4.81 0.27 -19.77
N ALA A 86 5.88 0.93 -20.23
CA ALA A 86 6.14 1.11 -21.66
C ALA A 86 6.74 -0.17 -22.27
N MET A 87 7.68 -0.80 -21.58
CA MET A 87 8.27 -2.09 -21.95
C MET A 87 7.23 -3.22 -21.92
N LEU A 88 6.36 -3.25 -20.90
CA LEU A 88 5.27 -4.23 -20.82
C LEU A 88 4.28 -4.08 -21.99
N LYS A 89 3.90 -2.84 -22.33
CA LYS A 89 3.07 -2.58 -23.53
C LYS A 89 3.75 -2.96 -24.83
N PHE A 90 5.07 -2.83 -24.91
CA PHE A 90 5.84 -3.27 -26.05
C PHE A 90 5.90 -4.79 -26.12
N ALA A 91 6.24 -5.47 -25.03
CA ALA A 91 6.28 -6.93 -24.91
C ALA A 91 4.92 -7.58 -25.24
N ALA A 92 3.81 -6.97 -24.79
CA ALA A 92 2.47 -7.41 -25.11
C ALA A 92 2.15 -7.46 -26.62
N LYS A 93 2.88 -6.73 -27.47
CA LYS A 93 2.71 -6.77 -28.94
C LYS A 93 3.41 -7.96 -29.60
N PHE A 94 4.34 -8.61 -28.90
CA PHE A 94 5.06 -9.79 -29.38
C PHE A 94 4.43 -11.09 -28.91
N ILE A 95 3.58 -11.03 -27.88
CA ILE A 95 2.65 -12.11 -27.55
C ILE A 95 1.57 -12.07 -28.64
N ASN A 96 1.77 -12.88 -29.68
CA ASN A 96 0.90 -12.98 -30.85
C ASN A 96 0.47 -14.45 -31.02
N ASP A 97 -0.67 -14.79 -30.45
CA ASP A 97 -1.64 -15.64 -31.12
C ASP A 97 -3.04 -15.22 -30.68
N ASP A 98 -3.72 -14.43 -31.51
CA ASP A 98 -5.10 -14.03 -31.26
C ASP A 98 -6.03 -15.26 -31.19
N ASP A 99 -5.63 -16.42 -31.70
CA ASP A 99 -6.51 -17.59 -31.65
C ASP A 99 -6.48 -18.34 -30.31
N ASP A 100 -5.57 -17.99 -29.38
CA ASP A 100 -5.51 -18.57 -28.03
C ASP A 100 -6.20 -17.68 -26.97
N PRO A 101 -7.30 -18.14 -26.35
CA PRO A 101 -7.99 -17.41 -25.29
C PRO A 101 -7.13 -17.21 -24.02
N GLU A 102 -6.15 -18.07 -23.74
CA GLU A 102 -5.24 -17.93 -22.60
C GLU A 102 -4.19 -16.85 -22.87
N GLU A 103 -3.57 -16.82 -24.06
CA GLU A 103 -2.61 -15.77 -24.41
C GLU A 103 -3.24 -14.37 -24.42
N ARG A 104 -4.49 -14.25 -24.91
CA ARG A 104 -5.25 -13.01 -24.84
C ARG A 104 -5.44 -12.49 -23.41
N LYS A 105 -5.74 -13.39 -22.46
CA LYS A 105 -5.86 -13.02 -21.05
C LYS A 105 -4.53 -12.50 -20.52
N VAL A 106 -3.43 -13.23 -20.72
CA VAL A 106 -2.09 -12.79 -20.31
C VAL A 106 -1.74 -11.44 -20.92
N GLN A 107 -2.07 -11.21 -22.19
CA GLN A 107 -1.84 -9.93 -22.86
C GLN A 107 -2.62 -8.79 -22.19
N ASP A 108 -3.90 -8.99 -21.88
CA ASP A 108 -4.73 -8.00 -21.19
C ASP A 108 -4.30 -7.73 -19.75
N MET A 109 -3.76 -8.75 -19.07
CA MET A 109 -3.13 -8.62 -17.77
C MET A 109 -1.90 -7.71 -17.85
N VAL A 110 -0.96 -8.06 -18.73
CA VAL A 110 0.31 -7.33 -18.91
C VAL A 110 0.08 -5.87 -19.29
N LYS A 111 -0.96 -5.58 -20.10
CA LYS A 111 -1.34 -4.20 -20.46
C LYS A 111 -1.79 -3.35 -19.26
N LYS A 112 -2.35 -3.95 -18.22
CA LYS A 112 -2.86 -3.26 -17.02
C LYS A 112 -1.78 -3.02 -15.97
N LEU A 113 -0.74 -3.86 -15.96
CA LEU A 113 0.40 -3.70 -15.05
C LEU A 113 1.16 -2.40 -15.34
N LYS A 114 1.66 -1.78 -14.26
CA LYS A 114 2.49 -0.57 -14.31
C LYS A 114 3.98 -0.91 -14.36
N GLY A 115 4.38 -2.06 -13.82
CA GLY A 115 5.74 -2.57 -13.94
C GLY A 115 5.93 -3.94 -13.29
N ILE A 116 6.94 -4.67 -13.76
CA ILE A 116 7.46 -5.90 -13.15
C ILE A 116 8.96 -5.70 -12.97
N TYR A 117 9.43 -5.87 -11.73
CA TYR A 117 10.83 -5.73 -11.37
C TYR A 117 11.29 -7.00 -10.66
N ILE A 118 12.35 -7.63 -11.14
CA ILE A 118 12.92 -8.84 -10.55
C ILE A 118 14.39 -8.61 -10.32
N LYS A 119 14.86 -8.90 -9.11
CA LYS A 119 16.27 -9.08 -8.82
C LYS A 119 16.45 -10.45 -8.19
N SER A 120 17.13 -11.34 -8.90
CA SER A 120 17.55 -12.64 -8.38
C SER A 120 19.07 -12.75 -8.49
N PHE A 121 19.68 -13.27 -7.43
CA PHE A 121 21.11 -13.49 -7.31
C PHE A 121 21.34 -14.91 -6.81
N GLU A 122 22.09 -15.71 -7.58
CA GLU A 122 22.57 -17.02 -7.17
C GLU A 122 24.06 -16.94 -6.82
N PHE A 123 24.46 -17.61 -5.73
CA PHE A 123 25.80 -17.51 -5.15
C PHE A 123 26.45 -18.89 -5.02
N ASP A 124 27.75 -19.02 -5.31
CA ASP A 124 28.52 -20.24 -5.09
C ASP A 124 28.42 -20.78 -3.64
N LYS A 125 28.39 -19.86 -2.66
CA LYS A 125 28.55 -20.14 -1.23
C LYS A 125 27.57 -19.36 -0.36
N GLU A 126 27.22 -19.99 0.76
CA GLU A 126 26.42 -19.33 1.78
C GLU A 126 27.11 -18.08 2.33
N GLY A 127 26.33 -17.04 2.62
CA GLY A 127 26.81 -15.81 3.26
C GLY A 127 27.45 -14.79 2.32
N GLN A 128 27.36 -14.99 0.99
CA GLN A 128 27.80 -13.98 0.02
C GLN A 128 26.88 -12.74 -0.01
N TYR A 129 25.62 -12.90 0.38
CA TYR A 129 24.75 -11.82 0.83
C TYR A 129 24.49 -11.94 2.34
N SER A 130 24.08 -10.83 2.98
CA SER A 130 23.87 -10.76 4.43
C SER A 130 22.40 -10.58 4.79
N ASP A 131 22.05 -10.90 6.04
CA ASP A 131 20.72 -10.60 6.60
C ASP A 131 20.37 -9.11 6.51
N ALA A 132 21.36 -8.22 6.55
CA ALA A 132 21.16 -6.78 6.41
C ALA A 132 20.71 -6.39 4.99
N ASP A 133 21.17 -7.11 3.96
CA ASP A 133 20.71 -6.89 2.59
C ASP A 133 19.23 -7.24 2.46
N VAL A 134 18.80 -8.37 3.05
CA VAL A 134 17.38 -8.75 3.10
C VAL A 134 16.55 -7.78 3.94
N GLU A 135 17.09 -7.35 5.08
CA GLU A 135 16.37 -6.45 5.98
C GLU A 135 16.11 -5.08 5.35
N SER A 136 17.03 -4.58 4.52
CA SER A 136 16.81 -3.32 3.79
C SER A 136 15.66 -3.37 2.78
N VAL A 137 15.30 -4.56 2.29
CA VAL A 137 14.07 -4.80 1.53
C VAL A 137 12.85 -4.82 2.48
N ARG A 138 12.94 -5.58 3.59
CA ARG A 138 11.86 -5.67 4.57
C ARG A 138 11.47 -4.34 5.18
N GLU A 139 12.41 -3.43 5.39
CA GLU A 139 12.13 -2.09 5.92
C GLU A 139 11.12 -1.33 5.06
N GLN A 140 11.20 -1.47 3.73
CA GLN A 140 10.25 -0.85 2.81
C GLN A 140 8.86 -1.51 2.90
N LEU A 141 8.84 -2.83 3.13
CA LEU A 141 7.63 -3.65 3.28
C LEU A 141 6.95 -3.54 4.65
N ARG A 142 7.57 -2.84 5.61
CA ARG A 142 6.94 -2.47 6.90
C ARG A 142 6.08 -1.21 6.80
N GLY A 143 6.06 -0.55 5.65
CA GLY A 143 5.19 0.62 5.42
C GLY A 143 3.71 0.27 5.64
N PRO A 144 2.87 1.23 6.10
CA PRO A 144 1.48 0.96 6.50
C PRO A 144 0.58 0.47 5.37
N SER A 145 1.01 0.59 4.12
CA SER A 145 0.27 0.14 2.94
C SER A 145 0.49 -1.33 2.61
N TRP A 146 1.54 -1.95 3.13
CA TRP A 146 1.87 -3.35 2.86
C TRP A 146 1.26 -4.29 3.88
N GLN A 147 0.70 -5.39 3.38
CA GLN A 147 0.15 -6.48 4.18
C GLN A 147 0.89 -7.76 3.85
N LYS A 148 1.39 -8.45 4.88
CA LYS A 148 2.05 -9.74 4.74
C LYS A 148 1.00 -10.85 4.69
N MET A 149 0.92 -11.56 3.57
CA MET A 149 -0.03 -12.66 3.36
C MET A 149 0.59 -14.01 3.68
N VAL A 150 1.81 -14.26 3.20
CA VAL A 150 2.50 -15.54 3.35
C VAL A 150 3.85 -15.33 4.01
N ASN A 151 4.21 -16.25 4.91
CA ASN A 151 5.52 -16.34 5.53
C ASN A 151 5.86 -17.82 5.74
N VAL A 152 6.68 -18.38 4.87
CA VAL A 152 7.18 -19.75 4.96
C VAL A 152 8.62 -19.67 5.39
N ARG A 153 8.93 -20.22 6.58
CA ARG A 153 10.28 -20.20 7.14
C ARG A 153 10.73 -21.60 7.51
N SER A 154 11.79 -22.10 6.86
CA SER A 154 12.47 -23.33 7.24
C SER A 154 13.70 -23.00 8.09
N LYS A 155 13.70 -23.43 9.36
CA LYS A 155 14.90 -23.30 10.20
C LYS A 155 15.98 -24.33 9.84
N ARG A 156 15.59 -25.47 9.27
CA ARG A 156 16.49 -26.56 8.90
C ARG A 156 17.31 -26.16 7.68
N ASP A 157 16.61 -25.63 6.68
CA ASP A 157 17.19 -25.31 5.37
C ASP A 157 17.64 -23.84 5.29
N LYS A 158 17.34 -23.05 6.34
CA LYS A 158 17.58 -21.61 6.46
C LYS A 158 16.93 -20.78 5.34
N GLU A 159 15.85 -21.29 4.78
CA GLU A 159 15.05 -20.63 3.75
C GLU A 159 13.93 -19.81 4.38
N ASN A 160 13.59 -18.71 3.73
CA ASN A 160 12.49 -17.84 4.14
C ASN A 160 11.85 -17.17 2.92
N THR A 161 10.58 -17.48 2.69
CA THR A 161 9.77 -16.92 1.60
C THR A 161 8.61 -16.12 2.17
N GLU A 162 8.54 -14.86 1.78
CA GLU A 162 7.57 -13.89 2.26
C GLU A 162 6.81 -13.31 1.07
N ILE A 163 5.48 -13.24 1.16
CA ILE A 163 4.63 -12.61 0.14
C ILE A 163 3.87 -11.46 0.77
N TYR A 164 3.96 -10.30 0.14
CA TYR A 164 3.32 -9.05 0.55
C TYR A 164 2.45 -8.51 -0.57
N PHE A 165 1.38 -7.81 -0.21
CA PHE A 165 0.57 -7.07 -1.16
C PHE A 165 0.24 -5.68 -0.62
N VAL A 166 -0.10 -4.76 -1.52
CA VAL A 166 -0.66 -3.44 -1.19
C VAL A 166 -2.02 -3.31 -1.85
N GLY A 167 -3.01 -2.81 -1.12
CA GLY A 167 -4.41 -2.77 -1.55
C GLY A 167 -5.30 -3.60 -0.63
N ASP A 168 -6.48 -3.98 -1.13
CA ASP A 168 -7.42 -4.87 -0.46
C ASP A 168 -7.56 -6.21 -1.21
N GLU A 169 -8.36 -7.13 -0.68
CA GLU A 169 -8.54 -8.48 -1.24
C GLU A 169 -9.13 -8.49 -2.67
N GLU A 170 -9.87 -7.44 -3.05
CA GLU A 170 -10.51 -7.33 -4.37
C GLU A 170 -9.70 -6.45 -5.33
N HIS A 171 -8.89 -5.52 -4.82
CA HIS A 171 -8.14 -4.53 -5.58
C HIS A 171 -6.67 -4.46 -5.12
N MET A 172 -5.90 -5.51 -5.41
CA MET A 172 -4.45 -5.46 -5.19
C MET A 172 -3.81 -4.48 -6.18
N GLN A 173 -2.95 -3.60 -5.66
CA GLN A 173 -2.22 -2.57 -6.41
C GLN A 173 -0.72 -2.88 -6.56
N GLY A 174 -0.27 -3.94 -5.91
CA GLY A 174 1.09 -4.47 -6.04
C GLY A 174 1.28 -5.73 -5.22
N LEU A 175 2.28 -6.52 -5.62
CA LEU A 175 2.67 -7.79 -5.01
C LEU A 175 4.19 -7.83 -4.92
N VAL A 176 4.70 -8.23 -3.75
CA VAL A 176 6.12 -8.50 -3.57
C VAL A 176 6.31 -9.92 -3.08
N ILE A 177 7.24 -10.64 -3.72
CA ILE A 177 7.76 -11.92 -3.26
C ILE A 177 9.22 -11.70 -2.86
N LEU A 178 9.56 -12.06 -1.63
CA LEU A 178 10.92 -12.05 -1.11
C LEU A 178 11.28 -13.47 -0.70
N ALA A 179 12.14 -14.12 -1.48
CA ALA A 179 12.72 -15.41 -1.16
C ALA A 179 14.19 -15.22 -0.79
N ALA A 180 14.55 -15.62 0.43
CA ALA A 180 15.90 -15.57 0.96
C ALA A 180 16.31 -17.00 1.38
N GLU A 181 17.24 -17.57 0.63
CA GLU A 181 17.79 -18.91 0.80
C GLU A 181 19.31 -18.84 0.96
N PRO A 182 19.99 -19.83 1.55
CA PRO A 182 21.42 -19.71 1.87
C PRO A 182 22.32 -19.21 0.74
N LYS A 183 21.99 -19.58 -0.50
CA LYS A 183 22.73 -19.26 -1.72
C LYS A 183 21.92 -18.52 -2.77
N GLU A 184 20.71 -18.08 -2.44
CA GLU A 184 19.85 -17.38 -3.39
C GLU A 184 19.10 -16.24 -2.70
N LEU A 185 19.08 -15.07 -3.34
CA LEU A 185 18.22 -13.96 -2.93
C LEU A 185 17.40 -13.51 -4.13
N THR A 186 16.09 -13.72 -4.05
CA THR A 186 15.14 -13.36 -5.09
C THR A 186 14.10 -12.37 -4.55
N VAL A 187 13.98 -11.23 -5.22
CA VAL A 187 12.97 -10.19 -4.98
C VAL A 187 12.20 -9.97 -6.27
N VAL A 188 10.90 -10.25 -6.22
CA VAL A 188 9.94 -9.93 -7.30
C VAL A 188 9.04 -8.82 -6.79
N ASP A 189 8.92 -7.74 -7.54
CA ASP A 189 8.05 -6.60 -7.27
C ASP A 189 7.17 -6.33 -8.50
N ILE A 190 5.88 -6.62 -8.37
CA ILE A 190 4.87 -6.39 -9.39
C ILE A 190 4.04 -5.18 -8.96
N VAL A 191 3.98 -4.18 -9.84
CA VAL A 191 3.31 -2.91 -9.60
C VAL A 191 2.15 -2.76 -10.57
N GLY A 192 0.95 -2.51 -10.05
CA GLY A 192 -0.26 -2.33 -10.85
C GLY A 192 -1.45 -3.11 -10.29
N PRO A 193 -2.63 -2.96 -10.91
CA PRO A 193 -3.79 -3.76 -10.56
C PRO A 193 -3.48 -5.25 -10.81
N ILE A 194 -3.60 -6.07 -9.75
CA ILE A 194 -3.41 -7.51 -9.79
C ILE A 194 -4.72 -8.15 -9.34
N ASP A 195 -5.22 -9.11 -10.12
CA ASP A 195 -6.35 -9.94 -9.74
C ASP A 195 -5.81 -11.26 -9.17
N LEU A 196 -6.43 -11.81 -8.12
CA LEU A 196 -6.06 -13.10 -7.56
C LEU A 196 -6.30 -14.24 -8.54
N ASP A 197 -7.35 -14.14 -9.36
CA ASP A 197 -7.63 -15.11 -10.41
C ASP A 197 -6.49 -15.11 -11.45
N MET A 198 -5.96 -13.92 -11.76
CA MET A 198 -4.80 -13.74 -12.64
C MET A 198 -3.51 -14.37 -12.07
N LEU A 199 -3.31 -14.38 -10.76
CA LEU A 199 -2.15 -15.04 -10.13
C LEU A 199 -2.28 -16.57 -10.14
N SER A 200 -3.50 -17.09 -9.99
CA SER A 200 -3.78 -18.52 -10.05
C SER A 200 -3.48 -19.11 -11.44
N GLU A 201 -3.84 -18.38 -12.51
CA GLU A 201 -3.51 -18.75 -13.89
C GLU A 201 -1.98 -18.81 -14.14
N LEU A 202 -1.19 -17.89 -13.54
CA LEU A 202 0.28 -17.93 -13.61
C LEU A 202 0.90 -19.07 -12.79
N GLY A 203 0.31 -19.40 -11.64
CA GLY A 203 0.76 -20.52 -10.81
C GLY A 203 0.66 -21.87 -11.53
N GLY A 204 -0.37 -22.06 -12.34
CA GLY A 204 -0.57 -23.25 -13.18
C GLY A 204 0.53 -23.46 -14.23
N HIS A 205 1.14 -22.39 -14.75
CA HIS A 205 2.25 -22.46 -15.70
C HIS A 205 3.65 -22.51 -15.07
N MET A 206 3.79 -22.08 -13.80
CA MET A 206 5.07 -22.09 -13.07
C MET A 206 5.29 -23.35 -12.19
N GLY A 207 4.46 -24.38 -12.36
CA GLY A 207 4.59 -25.63 -11.59
C GLY A 207 4.24 -25.48 -10.09
N ILE A 208 3.56 -24.39 -9.72
CA ILE A 208 3.09 -24.17 -8.35
C ILE A 208 1.74 -24.90 -8.21
N PRO A 209 1.59 -25.85 -7.26
CA PRO A 209 0.34 -26.56 -7.08
C PRO A 209 -0.82 -25.58 -6.80
N PRO A 210 -2.02 -25.80 -7.36
CA PRO A 210 -3.15 -24.91 -7.14
C PRO A 210 -3.49 -24.83 -5.64
N VAL A 211 -3.55 -23.61 -5.12
CA VAL A 211 -3.96 -23.36 -3.73
C VAL A 211 -5.48 -23.33 -3.70
N GLU A 212 -6.10 -24.38 -3.13
CA GLU A 212 -7.54 -24.39 -2.89
C GLU A 212 -7.92 -23.34 -1.82
N VAL A 213 -8.39 -22.17 -2.26
CA VAL A 213 -8.99 -21.18 -1.38
C VAL A 213 -10.42 -21.63 -1.03
N LYS A 214 -10.59 -22.31 0.11
CA LYS A 214 -11.92 -22.62 0.65
C LYS A 214 -12.59 -21.34 1.16
N LYS A 215 -13.52 -20.78 0.37
CA LYS A 215 -14.52 -19.81 0.85
C LYS A 215 -15.38 -20.47 1.93
N GLY A 216 -15.18 -20.06 3.19
CA GLY A 216 -15.95 -20.53 4.34
C GLY A 216 -17.36 -19.92 4.37
N GLY A 217 -18.32 -20.57 3.71
CA GLY A 217 -19.75 -20.31 3.89
C GLY A 217 -20.30 -21.11 5.07
N LYS A 218 -20.65 -20.42 6.16
CA LYS A 218 -21.57 -20.92 7.20
C LYS A 218 -23.00 -20.82 6.69
N GLU A 219 -23.76 -21.91 6.77
CA GLU A 219 -25.20 -21.96 7.06
C GLU A 219 -25.56 -23.42 7.35
N ALA A 220 -25.87 -23.77 8.60
CA ALA A 220 -27.19 -23.76 9.25
C ALA A 220 -28.00 -25.02 8.93
N GLY A 221 -28.29 -25.79 9.98
CA GLY A 221 -28.75 -27.18 9.86
C GLY A 221 -30.21 -27.37 9.49
N ASN A 222 -30.55 -28.61 9.21
CA ASN A 222 -31.86 -29.16 9.51
C ASN A 222 -31.71 -30.66 9.78
N GLY A 223 -32.12 -31.09 10.97
CA GLY A 223 -32.27 -32.51 11.26
C GLY A 223 -33.57 -33.03 10.67
N ASN A 224 -33.61 -34.30 10.29
CA ASN A 224 -34.72 -35.14 10.69
C ASN A 224 -34.37 -36.62 10.67
N SER A 225 -34.81 -37.28 11.75
CA SER A 225 -35.15 -38.69 11.91
C SER A 225 -35.81 -39.30 10.66
N LYS A 226 -35.66 -40.58 10.31
CA LYS A 226 -35.68 -41.85 11.06
C LYS A 226 -34.92 -42.90 10.27
#